data_AF-A0A3D8Q4T3-F1
#
_entry.id   AF-A0A3D8Q4T3-F1
#
_cell.length_a   1.000
_cell.length_b   1.000
_cell.length_c   1.000
_cell.angle_alpha   90.00
_cell.angle_beta   90.00
_cell.angle_gamma   90.00
#
_symmetry.space_group_name_H-M   'P 1'
#
loop_
_entity.id
_entity.type
_entity.pdbx_description
1 polymer ?
#
loop_
_entity_poly.entity_id
_entity_poly.type
_entity_poly.pdbx_seq_one_letter_code
_entity_poly.pdbx_strand_id
1 'polypeptide(L)'
;MDKFEAILTLAGSIVAKIVDGVFDQQCGSRYFSLDMGVLPALYFVAIRCRHFTTRQRALLLLKRVAPRREGMWNSQILVAIAAQVIRLESEGYGPDSQTPVCDIGFPVEESRIIDVVGGTVRNGMCTVHVDKTEVEPSIIPLRIRQQVVGFVRRRGDKLEIEYCNVVW
;
A
#
# COMPACT_ATOMS: atom_id res chain seq x y z
N MET A 1 -9.77 4.13 17.13
CA MET A 1 -10.35 3.95 15.77
C MET A 1 -10.63 5.31 15.13
N ASP A 2 -11.25 6.21 15.89
CA ASP A 2 -11.74 7.54 15.47
C ASP A 2 -10.72 8.41 14.74
N LYS A 3 -9.43 8.33 15.12
CA LYS A 3 -8.36 9.10 14.47
C LYS A 3 -8.20 8.73 12.98
N PHE A 4 -8.28 7.45 12.63
CA PHE A 4 -8.16 7.00 11.24
C PHE A 4 -9.39 7.37 10.41
N GLU A 5 -10.58 7.21 10.98
CA GLU A 5 -11.83 7.62 10.32
C GLU A 5 -11.91 9.14 10.10
N ALA A 6 -11.41 9.94 11.06
CA ALA A 6 -11.29 11.39 10.89
C ALA A 6 -10.35 11.75 9.72
N ILE A 7 -9.20 11.08 9.61
CA ILE A 7 -8.28 11.25 8.46
C ILE A 7 -9.01 10.93 7.15
N LEU A 8 -9.73 9.80 7.07
CA LEU A 8 -10.44 9.41 5.85
C LEU A 8 -11.58 10.37 5.50
N THR A 9 -12.26 10.92 6.50
CA THR A 9 -13.36 11.86 6.29
C THR A 9 -12.84 13.18 5.69
N LEU A 10 -11.77 13.74 6.27
CA LEU A 10 -11.13 14.94 5.77
C LEU A 10 -10.48 14.71 4.41
N ALA A 11 -9.71 13.62 4.27
CA ALA A 11 -9.08 13.26 3.01
C ALA A 11 -10.12 13.04 1.91
N GLY A 12 -11.22 12.34 2.19
CA GLY A 12 -12.32 12.13 1.24
C GLY A 12 -12.92 13.43 0.70
N SER A 13 -13.05 14.45 1.56
CA SER A 13 -13.53 15.78 1.18
C SER A 13 -12.54 16.49 0.24
N ILE A 14 -11.23 16.35 0.50
CA ILE A 14 -10.17 16.92 -0.35
C ILE A 14 -10.10 16.18 -1.68
N VAL A 15 -10.17 14.84 -1.66
CA VAL A 15 -10.19 14.00 -2.86
C VAL A 15 -11.34 14.37 -3.77
N ALA A 16 -12.56 14.58 -3.23
CA ALA A 16 -13.69 15.05 -4.02
C ALA A 16 -13.37 16.36 -4.74
N LYS A 17 -12.84 17.36 -4.04
CA LYS A 17 -12.45 18.65 -4.63
C LYS A 17 -11.34 18.54 -5.69
N ILE A 18 -10.41 17.60 -5.53
CA ILE A 18 -9.35 17.33 -6.52
C ILE A 18 -9.97 16.72 -7.78
N VAL A 19 -10.86 15.73 -7.62
CA VAL A 19 -11.53 15.03 -8.73
C VAL A 19 -12.48 15.95 -9.48
N ASP A 20 -13.23 16.79 -8.77
CA ASP A 20 -14.16 17.78 -9.34
C ASP A 20 -13.41 18.96 -10.00
N GLY A 21 -12.08 18.99 -9.93
CA GLY A 21 -11.25 20.03 -10.54
C GLY A 21 -11.29 21.39 -9.83
N VAL A 22 -12.03 21.50 -8.72
CA VAL A 22 -12.18 22.75 -7.95
C VAL A 22 -10.85 23.20 -7.34
N PHE A 23 -9.98 22.25 -6.97
CA PHE A 23 -8.67 22.54 -6.38
C PHE A 23 -7.60 22.97 -7.41
N ASP A 24 -7.84 22.72 -8.70
CA ASP A 24 -6.86 22.95 -9.79
C ASP A 24 -6.68 24.45 -10.11
N GLN A 25 -7.67 25.28 -9.75
CA GLN A 25 -7.68 26.71 -10.09
C GLN A 25 -6.73 27.56 -9.25
N GLN A 26 -6.22 27.05 -8.12
CA GLN A 26 -5.44 27.85 -7.16
C GLN A 26 -4.02 27.34 -6.85
N CYS A 27 -3.65 26.09 -7.17
CA CYS A 27 -2.41 25.49 -6.62
C CYS A 27 -1.53 24.67 -7.59
N GLY A 28 -1.80 24.71 -8.90
CA GLY A 28 -0.99 24.01 -9.90
C GLY A 28 -1.34 22.52 -10.11
N SER A 29 -0.69 21.94 -11.12
CA SER A 29 -0.95 20.63 -11.76
C SER A 29 -1.69 19.57 -10.92
N ARG A 30 -2.81 19.07 -11.44
CA ARG A 30 -3.52 17.86 -10.92
C ARG A 30 -2.62 16.63 -10.77
N TYR A 31 -1.55 16.55 -11.55
CA TYR A 31 -0.69 15.38 -11.65
C TYR A 31 0.50 15.41 -10.70
N PHE A 32 1.07 16.58 -10.40
CA PHE A 32 2.30 16.69 -9.62
C PHE A 32 2.32 17.91 -8.69
N SER A 33 2.64 17.69 -7.42
CA SER A 33 2.95 18.73 -6.45
C SER A 33 4.21 18.35 -5.66
N LEU A 34 4.96 19.34 -5.18
CA LEU A 34 6.09 19.12 -4.25
C LEU A 34 5.62 19.05 -2.79
N ASP A 35 4.46 19.62 -2.49
CA ASP A 35 3.89 19.60 -1.16
C ASP A 35 3.28 18.24 -0.84
N MET A 36 3.41 17.82 0.41
CA MET A 36 2.71 16.65 0.91
C MET A 36 1.22 16.98 1.09
N GLY A 37 0.38 16.29 0.33
CA GLY A 37 -1.07 16.40 0.38
C GLY A 37 -1.69 15.16 0.99
N VAL A 38 -2.64 14.55 0.27
CA VAL A 38 -3.47 13.45 0.79
C VAL A 38 -2.82 12.08 0.63
N LEU A 39 -1.83 11.92 -0.27
CA LEU A 39 -1.28 10.61 -0.58
C LEU A 39 -0.57 9.95 0.62
N PRO A 40 0.33 10.62 1.37
CA PRO A 40 1.00 10.00 2.51
C PRO A 40 0.02 9.58 3.61
N ALA A 41 -0.99 10.42 3.88
CA ALA A 41 -1.98 10.15 4.92
C ALA A 41 -2.86 8.94 4.57
N LEU A 42 -3.38 8.89 3.34
CA LEU A 42 -4.19 7.78 2.87
C LEU A 42 -3.39 6.47 2.83
N TYR A 43 -2.14 6.53 2.35
CA TYR A 43 -1.24 5.37 2.37
C TYR A 43 -0.99 4.87 3.80
N PHE A 44 -0.67 5.77 4.72
CA PHE A 44 -0.47 5.43 6.13
C PHE A 44 -1.69 4.72 6.73
N VAL A 45 -2.91 5.21 6.49
CA VAL A 45 -4.13 4.52 6.95
C VAL A 45 -4.25 3.13 6.33
N ALA A 46 -3.99 2.99 5.02
CA ALA A 46 -4.13 1.73 4.31
C ALA A 46 -3.18 0.63 4.82
N ILE A 47 -1.94 0.98 5.20
CA ILE A 47 -0.92 0.00 5.64
C ILE A 47 -0.79 -0.15 7.17
N ARG A 48 -1.31 0.79 7.98
CA ARG A 48 -1.16 0.74 9.46
C ARG A 48 -2.46 0.49 10.23
N CYS A 49 -3.61 0.82 9.66
CA CYS A 49 -4.88 0.52 10.31
C CYS A 49 -5.08 -1.00 10.36
N ARG A 50 -5.64 -1.54 11.44
CA ARG A 50 -5.93 -2.98 11.54
C ARG A 50 -7.33 -3.35 11.01
N HIS A 51 -8.24 -2.37 10.91
CA HIS A 51 -9.62 -2.62 10.53
C HIS A 51 -9.77 -2.73 9.02
N PHE A 52 -10.26 -3.88 8.53
CA PHE A 52 -10.28 -4.17 7.09
C PHE A 52 -11.06 -3.12 6.28
N THR A 53 -12.25 -2.72 6.74
CA THR A 53 -13.10 -1.79 5.98
C THR A 53 -12.48 -0.40 5.88
N THR A 54 -11.81 0.08 6.94
CA THR A 54 -11.14 1.39 6.97
C THR A 54 -9.96 1.40 5.99
N ARG A 55 -9.20 0.30 5.92
CA ARG A 55 -8.09 0.16 4.95
C ARG A 55 -8.58 0.10 3.52
N GLN A 56 -9.66 -0.65 3.26
CA GLN A 56 -10.29 -0.70 1.94
C GLN A 56 -10.78 0.68 1.50
N ARG A 57 -11.41 1.44 2.40
CA ARG A 57 -11.82 2.83 2.12
C ARG A 57 -10.61 3.71 1.80
N ALA A 58 -9.51 3.60 2.55
CA ALA A 58 -8.27 4.33 2.28
C ALA A 58 -7.69 3.97 0.88
N LEU A 59 -7.65 2.67 0.55
CA LEU A 59 -7.20 2.18 -0.75
C LEU A 59 -8.06 2.72 -1.91
N LEU A 60 -9.39 2.75 -1.73
CA LEU A 60 -10.31 3.31 -2.72
C LEU A 60 -10.08 4.80 -2.93
N LEU A 61 -9.82 5.57 -1.86
CA LEU A 61 -9.47 6.99 -1.99
C LEU A 61 -8.13 7.20 -2.71
N LEU A 62 -7.10 6.38 -2.43
CA LEU A 62 -5.84 6.42 -3.19
C LEU A 62 -6.06 6.17 -4.69
N LYS A 63 -6.88 5.17 -5.03
CA LYS A 63 -7.24 4.86 -6.42
C LYS A 63 -7.95 6.03 -7.11
N ARG A 64 -8.85 6.73 -6.41
CA ARG A 64 -9.59 7.87 -6.97
C ARG A 64 -8.71 9.08 -7.28
N VAL A 65 -7.60 9.25 -6.57
CA VAL A 65 -6.68 10.38 -6.75
C VAL A 65 -5.62 10.09 -7.82
N ALA A 66 -5.49 8.84 -8.29
CA ALA A 66 -4.54 8.51 -9.35
C ALA A 66 -4.89 9.23 -10.67
N PRO A 67 -3.89 9.70 -11.45
CA PRO A 67 -2.45 9.44 -11.32
C PRO A 67 -1.63 10.57 -10.65
N ARG A 68 -2.11 11.14 -9.53
CA ARG A 68 -1.39 12.18 -8.79
C ARG A 68 -0.05 11.72 -8.20
N ARG A 69 0.90 12.64 -8.07
CA ARG A 69 2.19 12.49 -7.40
C ARG A 69 2.48 13.69 -6.49
N GLU A 70 2.88 13.42 -5.25
CA GLU A 70 3.22 14.40 -4.23
C GLU A 70 4.69 14.19 -3.83
N GLY A 71 5.61 14.86 -4.51
CA GLY A 71 7.05 14.66 -4.38
C GLY A 71 7.46 13.21 -4.71
N MET A 72 7.88 12.46 -3.69
CA MET A 72 8.23 11.04 -3.80
C MET A 72 7.02 10.10 -3.77
N TRP A 73 5.85 10.58 -3.35
CA TRP A 73 4.64 9.80 -3.19
C TRP A 73 3.89 9.68 -4.52
N ASN A 74 4.00 8.52 -5.19
CA ASN A 74 3.27 8.25 -6.44
C ASN A 74 2.02 7.41 -6.13
N SER A 75 0.83 7.94 -6.41
CA SER A 75 -0.45 7.26 -6.13
C SER A 75 -0.53 5.84 -6.68
N GLN A 76 -0.04 5.57 -7.89
CA GLN A 76 -0.10 4.23 -8.50
C GLN A 76 0.77 3.22 -7.75
N ILE A 77 2.00 3.62 -7.37
CA ILE A 77 2.89 2.80 -6.54
C ILE A 77 2.24 2.52 -5.18
N LEU A 78 1.70 3.56 -4.53
CA LEU A 78 1.10 3.44 -3.21
C LEU A 78 -0.15 2.55 -3.23
N VAL A 79 -0.98 2.63 -4.28
CA VAL A 79 -2.12 1.74 -4.47
C VAL A 79 -1.66 0.30 -4.57
N ALA A 80 -0.64 0.03 -5.39
CA ALA A 80 -0.18 -1.32 -5.63
C ALA A 80 0.43 -1.94 -4.36
N ILE A 81 1.25 -1.18 -3.63
CA ILE A 81 1.81 -1.61 -2.34
C ILE A 81 0.69 -1.80 -1.31
N ALA A 82 -0.18 -0.82 -1.11
CA ALA A 82 -1.23 -0.89 -0.09
C ALA A 82 -2.23 -2.03 -0.36
N ALA A 83 -2.57 -2.29 -1.62
CA ALA A 83 -3.39 -3.44 -2.00
C ALA A 83 -2.70 -4.76 -1.62
N GLN A 84 -1.39 -4.86 -1.86
CA GLN A 84 -0.62 -6.06 -1.49
C GLN A 84 -0.53 -6.24 0.03
N VAL A 85 -0.30 -5.17 0.80
CA VAL A 85 -0.32 -5.26 2.28
C VAL A 85 -1.68 -5.72 2.77
N ILE A 86 -2.78 -5.15 2.26
CA ILE A 86 -4.13 -5.57 2.65
C ILE A 86 -4.34 -7.05 2.32
N ARG A 87 -3.95 -7.47 1.11
CA ARG A 87 -4.05 -8.86 0.65
C ARG A 87 -3.30 -9.81 1.59
N LEU A 88 -2.00 -9.56 1.83
CA LEU A 88 -1.13 -10.38 2.68
C LEU A 88 -1.62 -10.47 4.12
N GLU A 89 -2.05 -9.37 4.71
CA GLU A 89 -2.60 -9.40 6.07
C GLU A 89 -3.96 -10.12 6.13
N SER A 90 -4.71 -10.13 5.03
CA SER A 90 -5.99 -10.84 4.90
C SER A 90 -5.86 -12.28 4.37
N GLU A 91 -4.66 -12.77 4.07
CA GLU A 91 -4.48 -14.16 3.63
C GLU A 91 -4.93 -15.10 4.76
N GLY A 92 -6.02 -15.84 4.51
CA GLY A 92 -6.69 -16.70 5.50
C GLY A 92 -7.96 -16.13 6.12
N TYR A 93 -8.29 -14.86 5.86
CA TYR A 93 -9.51 -14.17 6.30
C TYR A 93 -10.06 -13.27 5.18
N GLY A 94 -11.01 -13.76 4.39
CA GLY A 94 -11.63 -13.05 3.28
C GLY A 94 -13.02 -13.59 2.94
N PRO A 95 -13.73 -13.03 1.93
CA PRO A 95 -15.08 -13.47 1.56
C PRO A 95 -15.15 -14.93 1.08
N ASP A 96 -14.01 -15.55 0.77
CA ASP A 96 -13.89 -16.95 0.34
C ASP A 96 -13.58 -17.91 1.51
N SER A 97 -13.15 -17.40 2.66
CA SER A 97 -13.13 -18.18 3.90
C SER A 97 -14.53 -18.14 4.50
N GLN A 98 -15.02 -19.25 5.06
CA GLN A 98 -16.36 -19.38 5.66
C GLN A 98 -16.62 -18.44 6.87
N THR A 99 -15.77 -17.44 7.10
CA THR A 99 -15.90 -16.43 8.14
C THR A 99 -16.80 -15.29 7.66
N PRO A 100 -17.84 -14.93 8.42
CA PRO A 100 -18.73 -13.84 8.06
C PRO A 100 -17.97 -12.51 8.09
N VAL A 101 -18.28 -11.65 7.11
CA VAL A 101 -17.63 -10.35 6.86
C VAL A 101 -17.64 -9.41 8.09
N CYS A 102 -18.57 -9.64 9.02
CA CYS A 102 -18.69 -8.88 10.28
C CYS A 102 -17.67 -9.28 11.37
N ASP A 103 -17.03 -10.44 11.27
CA ASP A 103 -16.04 -10.94 12.24
C ASP A 103 -14.59 -10.81 11.75
N ILE A 104 -14.36 -10.20 10.58
CA ILE A 104 -13.02 -9.81 10.09
C ILE A 104 -12.58 -8.54 10.85
N GLY A 105 -12.61 -8.61 12.19
CA GLY A 105 -12.36 -7.46 13.06
C GLY A 105 -10.95 -6.95 12.88
N PHE A 106 -9.97 -7.86 12.84
CA PHE A 106 -8.55 -7.57 12.73
C PHE A 106 -7.78 -8.78 12.18
N PRO A 107 -6.74 -8.60 11.34
CA PRO A 107 -5.85 -9.69 10.97
C PRO A 107 -5.09 -10.21 12.20
N VAL A 108 -4.74 -11.49 12.21
CA VAL A 108 -3.89 -12.08 13.26
C VAL A 108 -2.54 -11.36 13.30
N GLU A 109 -1.94 -11.25 14.49
CA GLU A 109 -0.70 -10.47 14.66
C GLU A 109 0.45 -11.04 13.83
N GLU A 110 0.50 -12.35 13.60
CA GLU A 110 1.53 -13.02 12.81
C GLU A 110 1.46 -12.69 11.31
N SER A 111 0.27 -12.32 10.82
CA SER A 111 0.07 -11.89 9.44
C SER A 111 0.42 -10.41 9.25
N ARG A 112 0.67 -9.67 10.33
CA ARG A 112 0.90 -8.23 10.28
C ARG A 112 2.20 -7.89 9.55
N ILE A 113 2.08 -7.04 8.54
CA ILE A 113 3.22 -6.43 7.88
C ILE A 113 3.72 -5.29 8.76
N ILE A 114 4.91 -5.49 9.32
CA ILE A 114 5.54 -4.52 10.22
C ILE A 114 6.23 -3.41 9.44
N ASP A 115 6.80 -3.73 8.28
CA ASP A 115 7.57 -2.83 7.44
C ASP A 115 7.48 -3.21 5.95
N VAL A 116 7.66 -2.21 5.10
CA VAL A 116 7.65 -2.34 3.64
C VAL A 116 8.94 -1.73 3.10
N VAL A 117 9.81 -2.57 2.56
CA VAL A 117 11.12 -2.17 2.04
C VAL A 117 11.06 -2.11 0.52
N GLY A 118 11.27 -0.93 -0.05
CA GLY A 118 11.31 -0.74 -1.51
C GLY A 118 12.73 -0.70 -2.05
N GLY A 119 12.99 -1.44 -3.13
CA GLY A 119 14.27 -1.45 -3.84
C GLY A 119 14.10 -1.43 -5.36
N THR A 120 15.09 -0.85 -6.05
CA THR A 120 15.17 -0.98 -7.52
C THR A 120 16.02 -2.19 -7.83
N VAL A 121 15.51 -3.17 -8.58
CA VAL A 121 16.34 -4.24 -9.12
C VAL A 121 17.13 -3.66 -10.29
N ARG A 122 18.36 -3.23 -10.03
CA ARG A 122 19.37 -3.07 -11.08
C ARG A 122 20.24 -4.32 -11.05
N ASN A 123 20.35 -4.99 -12.20
CA ASN A 123 21.22 -6.14 -12.50
C ASN A 123 22.10 -6.62 -11.32
N GLY A 124 21.73 -7.73 -10.69
CA GLY A 124 22.67 -8.52 -9.87
C GLY A 124 22.96 -8.01 -8.46
N MET A 125 22.10 -7.20 -7.85
CA MET A 125 22.23 -6.82 -6.43
C MET A 125 20.99 -7.24 -5.63
N CYS A 126 21.00 -8.49 -5.18
CA CYS A 126 20.17 -8.98 -4.07
C CYS A 126 21.02 -8.92 -2.80
N THR A 127 20.52 -8.34 -1.70
CA THR A 127 20.81 -8.84 -0.35
C THR A 127 19.94 -8.17 0.71
N VAL A 128 19.03 -8.96 1.30
CA VAL A 128 18.92 -9.08 2.76
C VAL A 128 18.76 -10.57 3.04
N HIS A 129 19.72 -11.14 3.79
CA HIS A 129 19.71 -12.51 4.23
C HIS A 129 18.47 -12.78 5.10
N VAL A 130 17.53 -13.55 4.57
CA VAL A 130 16.57 -14.33 5.36
C VAL A 130 16.88 -15.78 5.04
N ASP A 131 17.26 -16.54 6.06
CA ASP A 131 17.48 -17.97 5.91
C ASP A 131 16.22 -18.62 5.32
N LYS A 132 16.38 -19.12 4.08
CA LYS A 132 15.48 -19.99 3.33
C LYS A 132 14.20 -19.35 2.76
N THR A 133 14.34 -18.73 1.59
CA THR A 133 13.50 -19.06 0.43
C THR A 133 14.27 -18.75 -0.84
N GLU A 134 14.65 -19.79 -1.58
CA GLU A 134 15.20 -19.66 -2.92
C GLU A 134 14.09 -19.09 -3.83
N VAL A 135 14.25 -17.84 -4.26
CA VAL A 135 13.40 -17.25 -5.30
C VAL A 135 14.02 -17.66 -6.62
N GLU A 136 13.38 -18.58 -7.35
CA GLU A 136 13.79 -18.90 -8.73
C GLU A 136 13.75 -17.60 -9.57
N PRO A 137 14.86 -17.22 -10.22
CA PRO A 137 14.89 -16.04 -11.06
C PRO A 137 14.15 -16.35 -12.37
N SER A 138 12.83 -16.16 -12.38
CA SER A 138 12.11 -16.05 -13.65
C SER A 138 12.67 -14.84 -14.42
N ILE A 139 12.95 -15.02 -15.71
CA ILE A 139 13.49 -13.97 -16.59
C ILE A 139 12.38 -12.93 -16.80
N ILE A 140 12.50 -11.76 -16.16
CA ILE A 140 11.47 -10.72 -16.22
C ILE A 140 11.88 -9.61 -17.20
N PRO A 141 11.04 -9.23 -18.18
CA PRO A 141 11.41 -8.29 -19.23
C PRO A 141 11.60 -6.84 -18.72
N LEU A 142 12.73 -6.25 -19.07
CA LEU A 142 13.28 -4.93 -18.68
C LEU A 142 12.44 -3.69 -19.03
N ARG A 143 11.22 -3.83 -19.57
CA ARG A 143 10.41 -2.71 -20.08
C ARG A 143 9.35 -2.17 -19.11
N ILE A 144 9.03 -2.92 -18.06
CA ILE A 144 8.09 -2.49 -17.02
C ILE A 144 8.91 -1.88 -15.89
N ARG A 145 8.56 -0.68 -15.41
CA ARG A 145 9.19 -0.11 -14.20
C ARG A 145 8.75 -0.96 -13.00
N GLN A 146 9.52 -1.99 -12.70
CA GLN A 146 9.26 -2.88 -11.57
C GLN A 146 10.07 -2.40 -10.37
N GLN A 147 9.40 -2.23 -9.25
CA GLN A 147 10.06 -2.20 -7.95
C GLN A 147 9.82 -3.55 -7.29
N VAL A 148 10.91 -4.12 -6.78
CA VAL A 148 10.79 -5.22 -5.83
C VAL A 148 10.51 -4.58 -4.48
N VAL A 149 9.43 -5.04 -3.88
CA VAL A 149 9.01 -4.59 -2.56
C VAL A 149 9.04 -5.81 -1.65
N GLY A 150 9.80 -5.71 -0.57
CA GLY A 150 9.82 -6.67 0.51
C GLY A 150 8.78 -6.30 1.57
N PHE A 151 7.91 -7.23 1.92
CA PHE A 151 6.94 -7.11 2.99
C PHE A 151 7.45 -7.89 4.19
N VAL A 152 7.72 -7.19 5.29
CA VAL A 152 8.32 -7.78 6.48
C VAL A 152 7.21 -8.14 7.47
N ARG A 153 7.20 -9.37 7.98
CA ARG A 153 6.32 -9.81 9.07
C ARG A 153 7.10 -10.52 10.17
N ARG A 154 6.51 -10.62 11.37
CA ARG A 154 7.11 -11.31 12.52
C ARG A 154 6.42 -12.65 12.75
N ARG A 155 7.18 -13.74 12.80
CA ARG A 155 6.72 -15.08 13.21
C ARG A 155 7.52 -15.54 14.42
N GLY A 156 6.94 -15.41 15.61
CA GLY A 156 7.64 -15.66 16.88
C GLY A 156 8.83 -14.71 17.05
N ASP A 157 10.04 -15.24 17.21
CA ASP A 157 11.29 -14.47 17.33
C ASP A 157 12.01 -14.23 16.01
N LYS A 158 11.43 -14.66 14.89
CA LYS A 158 12.01 -14.50 13.55
C LYS A 158 11.28 -13.44 12.74
N LEU A 159 12.04 -12.74 11.89
CA LEU A 159 11.50 -11.88 10.84
C LEU A 159 11.47 -12.66 9.53
N GLU A 160 10.36 -12.54 8.81
CA GLU A 160 10.16 -13.11 7.48
C GLU A 160 9.95 -11.96 6.49
N ILE A 161 10.56 -12.06 5.31
CA ILE A 161 10.44 -11.05 4.25
C ILE A 161 9.91 -11.73 3.01
N GLU A 162 8.75 -11.30 2.55
CA GLU A 162 8.17 -11.75 1.29
C GLU A 162 8.42 -10.69 0.21
N TYR A 163 9.10 -11.07 -0.87
CA TYR A 163 9.37 -10.17 -1.99
C TYR A 163 8.31 -10.32 -3.07
N CYS A 164 7.72 -9.20 -3.50
CA CYS A 164 6.81 -9.18 -4.64
C CYS A 164 7.27 -8.15 -5.68
N ASN A 165 7.09 -8.52 -6.95
CA ASN A 165 7.21 -7.57 -8.06
C ASN A 165 5.95 -6.72 -8.08
N VAL A 166 6.09 -5.44 -7.72
CA VAL A 166 4.99 -4.49 -7.82
C VAL A 166 5.04 -3.85 -9.20
N VAL A 167 3.95 -3.96 -9.95
CA VAL A 167 3.77 -3.40 -11.30
C VAL A 167 2.71 -2.31 -11.22
N TRP A 168 2.99 -1.14 -11.81
CA TRP A 168 2.08 0.01 -11.82
C TRP A 168 2.22 0.85 -13.10
#